data_AF-A0A1R1XMS7-F1
#
_entry.id   AF-A0A1R1XMS7-F1
#
_cell.length_a   1.000
_cell.length_b   1.000
_cell.length_c   1.000
_cell.angle_alpha   90.00
_cell.angle_beta   90.00
_cell.angle_gamma   90.00
#
_symmetry.space_group_name_H-M   'P 1'
#
loop_
_entity.id
_entity.type
_entity.pdbx_description
1 polymer ?
#
loop_
_entity_poly.entity_id
_entity_poly.type
_entity_poly.pdbx_seq_one_letter_code
_entity_poly.pdbx_strand_id
1 'polypeptide(L)'
;MAGGITYSEIREVNLLSKRLLRNIYIGSTHITTPRDFLEDLKTLRRVIEQSEKPILSSVIRTSIIPAHDYNLQGPKSKASPRGLRSHSPA
;
A
#
# COMPACT_ATOMS: atom_id res chain seq x y z
N MET A 1 12.82 -3.56 10.74
CA MET A 1 12.24 -3.31 12.08
C MET A 1 10.89 -3.99 12.15
N ALA A 2 10.54 -4.60 13.28
CA ALA A 2 9.20 -5.14 13.49
C ALA A 2 8.38 -4.09 14.26
N GLY A 3 7.22 -3.68 13.74
CA GLY A 3 6.33 -2.71 14.40
C GLY A 3 6.52 -1.24 14.02
N GLY A 4 7.06 -0.95 12.83
CA GLY A 4 7.25 0.42 12.34
C GLY A 4 8.71 0.88 12.36
N ILE A 5 8.99 2.06 11.81
CA ILE A 5 10.30 2.72 11.88
C ILE A 5 10.10 4.21 12.12
N THR A 6 10.98 4.82 12.90
CA THR A 6 10.92 6.24 13.23
C THR A 6 11.77 7.10 12.29
N TYR A 7 11.44 8.39 12.19
CA TYR A 7 12.25 9.35 11.45
C TYR A 7 13.67 9.51 12.03
N SER A 8 13.83 9.33 13.33
CA SER A 8 15.14 9.38 14.00
C SER A 8 16.05 8.26 13.51
N GLU A 9 15.54 7.03 13.38
CA GLU A 9 16.30 5.89 12.86
C GLU A 9 16.69 6.11 11.39
N ILE A 10 15.78 6.64 10.57
CA ILE A 10 16.07 6.98 9.16
C ILE A 10 17.20 8.01 9.08
N ARG A 11 17.15 9.04 9.94
CA ARG A 11 18.21 10.07 10.00
C ARG A 11 19.56 9.46 10.39
N GLU A 12 19.60 8.62 11.41
CA GLU A 12 20.84 7.98 11.87
C GLU A 12 21.43 7.05 10.81
N VAL A 13 20.59 6.29 10.10
CA VAL A 13 21.04 5.45 8.98
C VAL A 13 21.66 6.30 7.87
N ASN A 14 21.07 7.45 7.55
CA ASN A 14 21.63 8.36 6.54
C ASN A 14 23.00 8.92 6.98
N LEU A 15 23.12 9.35 8.23
CA LEU A 15 24.40 9.83 8.78
C LEU A 15 25.47 8.72 8.78
N LEU A 16 25.09 7.51 9.18
CA LEU A 16 25.97 6.36 9.21
C LEU A 16 26.41 5.95 7.80
N SER A 17 25.49 5.96 6.84
CA SER A 17 25.77 5.67 5.42
C SER A 17 26.83 6.62 4.86
N LYS A 18 26.70 7.93 5.14
CA LYS A 18 27.70 8.95 4.75
C LYS A 18 29.05 8.72 5.42
N ARG A 19 29.04 8.42 6.73
CA ARG A 19 30.28 8.19 7.50
C ARG A 19 31.06 6.98 7.02
N LEU A 20 30.34 5.92 6.61
CA LEU A 20 30.96 4.65 6.20
C LEU A 20 31.20 4.55 4.69
N LEU A 21 30.77 5.55 3.90
CA LEU A 21 30.79 5.51 2.43
C LEU A 21 30.14 4.24 1.87
N ARG A 22 29.05 3.80 2.51
CA ARG A 22 28.31 2.58 2.15
C ARG A 22 26.83 2.87 2.10
N ASN A 23 26.14 2.27 1.14
CA ASN A 23 24.70 2.35 1.05
C ASN A 23 24.08 1.45 2.15
N ILE A 24 23.33 2.07 3.06
CA ILE A 24 22.62 1.36 4.13
C ILE A 24 21.13 1.55 3.88
N TYR A 25 20.42 0.44 3.72
CA TYR A 25 18.97 0.43 3.51
C TYR A 25 18.30 -0.05 4.79
N ILE A 26 17.23 0.64 5.19
CA ILE A 26 16.42 0.27 6.34
C ILE A 26 14.95 0.24 5.93
N GLY A 27 14.22 -0.76 6.42
CA GLY A 27 12.83 -0.99 6.08
C GLY A 27 12.01 -1.50 7.28
N SER A 28 10.71 -1.22 7.21
CA SER A 28 9.72 -1.68 8.17
C SER A 28 8.36 -1.80 7.47
N THR A 29 7.34 -2.24 8.21
CA THR A 29 5.96 -2.34 7.72
C THR A 29 5.35 -0.97 7.41
N HIS A 30 5.69 0.06 8.18
CA HIS A 30 5.24 1.44 8.03
C HIS A 30 6.22 2.38 8.73
N ILE A 31 6.08 3.69 8.51
CA ILE A 31 6.79 4.72 9.27
C ILE A 31 5.87 5.18 10.40
N THR A 32 6.41 5.25 11.62
CA THR A 32 5.66 5.52 12.85
C THR A 32 6.03 6.89 13.39
N THR A 33 5.02 7.68 13.76
CA THR A 33 5.22 8.87 14.59
C THR A 33 5.07 8.52 16.08
N PRO A 34 5.60 9.34 17.00
CA PRO A 34 5.42 9.09 18.44
C PRO A 34 3.95 8.98 18.86
N ARG A 35 3.04 9.68 18.18
CA ARG A 35 1.60 9.59 18.45
C ARG A 35 1.05 8.23 17.99
N ASP A 36 1.34 7.83 16.76
CA ASP A 36 0.82 6.57 16.19
C ASP A 36 1.30 5.38 17.02
N PHE A 37 2.57 5.39 17.43
CA PHE A 37 3.13 4.38 18.32
C PHE A 37 2.33 4.24 19.63
N LEU A 38 1.94 5.36 20.24
CA LEU A 38 1.15 5.34 21.47
C LEU A 38 -0.28 4.83 21.24
N GLU A 39 -0.90 5.15 20.10
CA GLU A 39 -2.20 4.59 19.74
C GLU A 39 -2.11 3.07 19.53
N ASP A 40 -1.08 2.59 18.84
CA ASP A 40 -0.84 1.15 18.64
C ASP A 40 -0.68 0.43 19.98
N LEU A 41 0.06 1.01 20.94
CA LEU A 41 0.21 0.46 22.29
C LEU A 41 -1.11 0.39 23.07
N LYS A 42 -2.04 1.33 22.87
CA LYS A 42 -3.36 1.27 23.52
C LYS A 42 -4.17 0.07 23.03
N THR A 43 -4.05 -0.26 21.74
CA THR A 43 -4.80 -1.36 21.13
C THR A 43 -4.32 -2.74 21.62
N LEU A 44 -3.04 -2.87 21.94
CA LEU A 44 -2.42 -4.12 22.41
C LEU A 44 -3.05 -4.68 23.70
N ARG A 45 -3.62 -3.83 24.56
CA ARG A 45 -4.32 -4.28 25.78
C ARG A 45 -5.68 -4.89 25.48
N ARG A 46 -6.28 -4.58 24.33
CA ARG A 46 -7.61 -5.09 23.98
C ARG A 46 -7.47 -6.54 23.53
N VAL A 47 -8.17 -7.47 24.19
CA VAL A 47 -8.42 -8.78 23.61
C VAL A 47 -9.27 -8.53 22.37
N ILE A 48 -8.65 -8.63 21.20
CA ILE A 48 -9.38 -8.64 19.94
C ILE A 48 -9.97 -10.03 19.86
N GLU A 49 -11.24 -10.17 20.23
CA GLU A 49 -12.01 -11.35 19.81
C GLU A 49 -12.00 -11.34 18.28
N GLN A 50 -11.18 -12.20 17.70
CA GLN A 50 -11.24 -12.46 16.27
C GLN A 50 -12.60 -13.10 16.05
N SER A 51 -13.55 -12.35 15.49
CA SER A 51 -14.78 -12.96 15.02
C SER A 51 -14.37 -13.98 13.98
N GLU A 52 -14.50 -15.27 14.31
CA GLU A 52 -14.51 -16.31 13.29
C GLU A 52 -15.65 -15.95 12.35
N LYS A 53 -15.32 -15.30 11.23
CA LYS A 53 -16.28 -15.21 10.14
C LYS A 53 -16.53 -16.66 9.76
N PRO A 54 -17.74 -17.21 9.90
CA PRO A 54 -17.98 -18.57 9.48
C PRO A 54 -17.58 -18.65 8.01
N ILE A 55 -16.56 -19.44 7.72
CA ILE A 55 -16.23 -19.83 6.37
C ILE A 55 -17.42 -20.68 5.95
N LEU A 56 -18.45 -20.06 5.37
CA LEU A 56 -19.55 -20.81 4.77
C LEU A 56 -18.96 -21.53 3.55
N SER A 57 -18.53 -22.75 3.80
CA SER A 57 -17.95 -23.73 2.89
C SER A 57 -18.98 -24.35 1.93
N SER A 58 -20.14 -23.73 1.74
CA SER A 58 -21.27 -24.34 1.03
C SER A 58 -21.97 -23.40 0.05
N VAL A 59 -21.21 -22.84 -0.90
CA VAL A 59 -21.79 -22.45 -2.20
C VAL A 59 -20.93 -23.01 -3.33
N ILE A 60 -20.87 -24.34 -3.43
CA ILE A 60 -20.71 -24.98 -4.73
C ILE A 60 -22.05 -24.78 -5.45
N ARG A 61 -22.21 -23.65 -6.13
CA ARG A 61 -23.14 -23.58 -7.25
C ARG A 61 -22.34 -24.00 -8.47
N THR A 62 -22.46 -25.26 -8.84
CA THR A 62 -22.23 -25.73 -10.21
C THR A 62 -23.23 -25.02 -11.13
N SER A 63 -22.95 -23.76 -11.47
CA SER A 63 -23.50 -23.17 -12.67
C SER A 63 -22.55 -23.51 -13.80
N ILE A 64 -22.99 -24.48 -14.61
CA ILE A 64 -22.56 -24.75 -15.98
C ILE A 64 -22.07 -23.45 -16.62
N ILE A 65 -20.79 -23.38 -16.99
CA ILE A 65 -20.18 -22.26 -17.71
C ILE A 65 -20.46 -22.49 -19.22
N PRO A 66 -21.25 -21.67 -19.93
CA PRO A 66 -21.13 -21.61 -21.37
C PRO A 66 -19.83 -20.86 -21.68
N ALA A 67 -18.96 -21.46 -22.48
CA ALA A 67 -17.73 -20.81 -22.94
C ALA A 67 -18.07 -19.50 -23.65
N HIS A 68 -17.70 -18.37 -23.06
CA HIS A 68 -17.69 -17.07 -23.71
C HIS A 68 -16.24 -16.65 -23.94
N ASP A 69 -15.90 -16.43 -25.20
CA ASP A 69 -14.59 -15.99 -25.69
C ASP A 69 -14.08 -14.75 -24.94
N TYR A 70 -12.89 -14.87 -24.35
CA TYR A 70 -12.18 -13.77 -23.73
C TYR A 70 -11.44 -12.95 -24.80
N ASN A 71 -12.09 -11.93 -25.36
CA ASN A 71 -11.33 -10.86 -26.00
C ASN A 71 -10.67 -10.02 -24.89
N LEU A 72 -9.36 -10.20 -24.72
CA LEU A 72 -8.49 -9.40 -23.86
C LEU A 72 -8.40 -7.96 -24.41
N GLN A 73 -9.43 -7.15 -24.16
CA GLN A 73 -9.36 -5.70 -24.35
C GLN A 73 -8.83 -5.08 -23.05
N GLY A 74 -7.53 -4.79 -23.01
CA GLY A 74 -6.91 -4.03 -21.91
C GLY A 74 -7.63 -2.71 -21.63
N PRO A 75 -7.44 -2.11 -20.44
CA PRO A 75 -8.14 -0.90 -20.04
C PRO A 75 -7.91 0.21 -21.07
N LYS A 76 -8.97 0.63 -21.77
CA LYS A 76 -8.94 1.79 -22.67
C LYS A 76 -8.66 3.04 -21.83
N SER A 77 -7.44 3.55 -21.88
CA SER A 77 -7.09 4.86 -21.36
C SER A 77 -7.92 5.92 -22.08
N LYS A 78 -8.99 6.43 -21.44
CA LYS A 78 -9.64 7.66 -21.89
C LYS A 78 -8.75 8.84 -21.51
N ALA A 79 -7.71 9.09 -22.29
CA ALA A 79 -6.99 10.34 -22.26
C ALA A 79 -7.93 11.44 -22.79
N SER A 80 -8.30 12.39 -21.94
CA SER A 80 -9.05 13.58 -22.34
C SER A 80 -8.05 14.63 -22.88
N PRO A 81 -8.14 15.07 -24.15
CA PRO A 81 -7.24 16.09 -24.67
C PRO A 81 -7.72 17.47 -24.20
N ARG A 82 -7.10 18.00 -23.14
CA ARG A 82 -7.29 19.41 -22.76
C ARG A 82 -6.48 20.25 -23.74
N GLY A 83 -7.18 20.85 -24.71
CA GLY A 83 -6.64 21.45 -25.92
C GLY A 83 -5.56 22.52 -25.71
N LEU A 84 -4.58 22.50 -26.63
CA LEU A 84 -3.68 23.60 -26.89
C LEU A 84 -4.49 24.80 -27.40
N ARG A 85 -4.50 25.92 -26.66
CA ARG A 85 -4.89 27.22 -27.20
C ARG A 85 -3.68 27.83 -27.90
N SER A 86 -3.67 27.77 -29.22
CA SER A 86 -2.84 28.62 -30.06
C SER A 86 -3.38 30.05 -30.02
N HIS A 87 -2.58 31.01 -29.55
CA HIS A 87 -2.77 32.42 -29.87
C HIS A 87 -1.76 32.78 -30.96
N SER A 88 -2.28 33.12 -32.15
CA SER A 88 -1.52 33.77 -33.23
C SER A 88 -1.73 35.30 -33.16
N PRO A 89 -0.76 36.10 -33.63
CA PRO A 89 -0.68 37.53 -33.33
C PRO A 89 -1.54 38.37 -34.29
N ALA A 90 -1.85 39.59 -33.85
CA ALA A 90 -2.30 40.71 -34.69
C ALA A 90 -1.40 41.92 -34.38
#